data_AF-A0AA35LZI7-F1
#
_entry.id   AF-A0AA35LZI7-F1
#
_cell.length_a   1.000
_cell.length_b   1.000
_cell.length_c   1.000
_cell.angle_alpha   90.00
_cell.angle_beta   90.00
_cell.angle_gamma   90.00
#
_symmetry.space_group_name_H-M   'P 1'
#
loop_
_entity.id
_entity.type
_entity.pdbx_description
1 polymer ?
#
loop_
_entity_poly.entity_id
_entity_poly.type
_entity_poly.pdbx_seq_one_letter_code
_entity_poly.pdbx_strand_id
1 'polypeptide(L)'
;MHSKFALPAAATLLQAASAQILYGADAGSLSSDTWSSVIESANYTDSQSVAGRDLSATYPGSEQDGWSLSFAIKDGVAGSGETKTPAGAISLSGPSSDFDDSWHLCLHVFPVRPASAGGAWSTDFDGTCSGSVATECLDDLKKNALSNFGKDCKTWSLTASCLRDIQDNRLNTAAVSVTADNHQDFIGNETSFYREVFADEILTAALEPRAVVSVWGRSADSGEDPTIQITCLKPDTVASGSTDPGAPEGAASGLKALASWAVLTAAVAFQLL
;
A
#
# COMPACT_ATOMS: atom_id res chain seq x y z
N MET A 1 -49.08 14.91 5.07
CA MET A 1 -47.71 15.45 5.02
C MET A 1 -46.76 14.26 5.16
N HIS A 2 -46.28 13.72 4.04
CA HIS A 2 -45.37 12.58 4.01
C HIS A 2 -43.98 13.10 3.64
N SER A 3 -43.08 13.20 4.62
CA SER A 3 -41.69 13.57 4.36
C SER A 3 -40.91 12.29 4.04
N LYS A 4 -40.48 12.17 2.77
CA LYS A 4 -39.58 11.11 2.32
C LYS A 4 -38.15 11.58 2.59
N PHE A 5 -37.48 10.97 3.56
CA PHE A 5 -36.02 11.03 3.66
C PHE A 5 -35.45 10.10 2.58
N ALA A 6 -34.80 10.70 1.57
CA ALA A 6 -33.95 9.96 0.64
C ALA A 6 -32.52 9.95 1.22
N LEU A 7 -32.00 8.77 1.53
CA LEU A 7 -30.57 8.53 1.76
C LEU A 7 -29.81 8.75 0.44
N PRO A 8 -28.65 9.42 0.43
CA PRO A 8 -27.76 9.35 -0.73
C PRO A 8 -27.21 7.92 -0.83
N ALA A 9 -27.46 7.29 -1.98
CA ALA A 9 -26.89 6.00 -2.35
C ALA A 9 -25.37 6.14 -2.45
N ALA A 10 -24.63 5.27 -1.74
CA ALA A 10 -23.22 5.05 -1.99
C ALA A 10 -23.06 4.58 -3.44
N ALA A 11 -22.41 5.39 -4.26
CA ALA A 11 -22.09 5.03 -5.63
C ALA A 11 -21.01 3.95 -5.62
N THR A 12 -21.39 2.71 -5.88
CA THR A 12 -20.46 1.66 -6.29
C THR A 12 -20.09 1.91 -7.75
N LEU A 13 -18.91 2.46 -8.01
CA LEU A 13 -18.32 2.47 -9.34
C LEU A 13 -17.59 1.14 -9.56
N LEU A 14 -18.25 0.18 -10.21
CA LEU A 14 -17.57 -0.89 -10.94
C LEU A 14 -17.13 -0.32 -12.29
N GLN A 15 -15.83 -0.11 -12.47
CA GLN A 15 -15.23 0.09 -13.77
C GLN A 15 -13.93 -0.72 -13.83
N ALA A 16 -13.98 -1.88 -14.50
CA ALA A 16 -12.81 -2.69 -14.81
C ALA A 16 -12.20 -2.21 -16.12
N ALA A 17 -11.01 -1.61 -16.00
CA ALA A 17 -9.92 -1.44 -16.97
C ALA A 17 -9.12 -0.18 -16.55
N SER A 18 -7.81 -0.32 -16.36
CA SER A 18 -6.83 0.78 -16.21
C SER A 18 -6.99 1.79 -15.05
N ALA A 19 -7.84 1.58 -14.05
CA ALA A 19 -7.95 2.50 -12.93
C ALA A 19 -6.94 2.14 -11.82
N GLN A 20 -6.10 3.11 -11.45
CA GLN A 20 -5.27 3.05 -10.24
C GLN A 20 -6.17 2.86 -9.01
N ILE A 21 -5.61 2.30 -7.95
CA ILE A 21 -6.25 2.28 -6.64
C ILE A 21 -6.25 3.71 -6.10
N LEU A 22 -7.44 4.29 -5.92
CA LEU A 22 -7.62 5.62 -5.35
C LEU A 22 -8.35 5.50 -4.01
N TYR A 23 -7.80 6.08 -2.96
CA TYR A 23 -8.38 6.05 -1.62
C TYR A 23 -8.35 7.43 -0.95
N GLY A 24 -9.31 7.70 -0.09
CA GLY A 24 -9.44 8.98 0.61
C GLY A 24 -10.29 10.02 -0.14
N ALA A 25 -10.70 11.06 0.58
CA ALA A 25 -11.45 12.16 -0.01
C ALA A 25 -10.58 12.87 -1.05
N ASP A 26 -11.20 13.30 -2.15
CA ASP A 26 -10.55 14.07 -3.22
C ASP A 26 -9.41 13.38 -4.00
N ALA A 27 -9.05 12.13 -3.69
CA ALA A 27 -7.97 11.41 -4.39
C ALA A 27 -8.19 11.32 -5.91
N GLY A 28 -9.43 11.12 -6.36
CA GLY A 28 -9.80 11.13 -7.78
C GLY A 28 -9.91 12.51 -8.42
N SER A 29 -9.82 13.59 -7.63
CA SER A 29 -9.82 14.97 -8.12
C SER A 29 -8.41 15.55 -8.29
N LEU A 30 -7.41 14.91 -7.70
CA LEU A 30 -6.02 15.33 -7.82
C LEU A 30 -5.48 15.03 -9.23
N SER A 31 -4.71 15.97 -9.78
CA SER A 31 -4.13 15.84 -11.12
C SER A 31 -3.01 14.81 -11.17
N SER A 32 -2.67 14.33 -12.37
CA SER A 32 -1.51 13.44 -12.54
C SER A 32 -0.23 14.09 -12.05
N ASP A 33 0.00 15.37 -12.37
CA ASP A 33 1.18 16.13 -11.93
C ASP A 33 1.27 16.21 -10.40
N THR A 34 0.11 16.34 -9.73
CA THR A 34 0.06 16.30 -8.26
C THR A 34 0.58 14.98 -7.73
N TRP A 35 0.14 13.86 -8.31
CA TRP A 35 0.57 12.52 -7.92
C TRP A 35 2.03 12.22 -8.27
N SER A 36 2.51 12.67 -9.43
CA SER A 36 3.94 12.61 -9.78
C SER A 36 4.77 13.37 -8.73
N SER A 37 4.31 14.54 -8.29
CA SER A 37 5.00 15.31 -7.26
C SER A 37 5.06 14.61 -5.90
N VAL A 38 4.10 13.74 -5.56
CA VAL A 38 4.14 12.94 -4.32
C VAL A 38 5.33 12.00 -4.34
N ILE A 39 5.63 11.39 -5.49
CA ILE A 39 6.76 10.47 -5.67
C ILE A 39 8.08 11.25 -5.73
N GLU A 40 8.15 12.30 -6.56
CA GLU A 40 9.39 13.06 -6.83
C GLU A 40 9.88 13.90 -5.64
N SER A 41 8.97 14.34 -4.79
CA SER A 41 9.25 15.28 -3.70
C SER A 41 8.55 14.85 -2.41
N ALA A 42 8.63 13.56 -2.13
CA ALA A 42 8.12 12.96 -0.91
C ALA A 42 8.75 13.62 0.34
N ASN A 43 7.99 13.60 1.42
CA ASN A 43 8.43 13.93 2.76
C ASN A 43 9.02 12.69 3.45
N TYR A 44 8.30 11.57 3.33
CA TYR A 44 8.69 10.27 3.85
C TYR A 44 8.64 9.21 2.75
N THR A 45 9.54 8.23 2.85
CA THR A 45 9.68 7.15 1.88
C THR A 45 9.99 5.82 2.55
N ASP A 46 9.68 4.73 1.87
CA ASP A 46 10.21 3.38 2.11
C ASP A 46 10.30 2.65 0.78
N SER A 47 11.26 1.73 0.66
CA SER A 47 11.44 0.93 -0.53
C SER A 47 11.94 -0.46 -0.16
N GLN A 48 11.28 -1.48 -0.70
CA GLN A 48 11.58 -2.87 -0.44
C GLN A 48 11.84 -3.60 -1.74
N SER A 49 12.96 -4.33 -1.79
CA SER A 49 13.21 -5.27 -2.88
C SER A 49 12.17 -6.39 -2.83
N VAL A 50 11.62 -6.74 -3.98
CA VAL A 50 10.64 -7.84 -4.09
C VAL A 50 11.14 -8.89 -5.07
N ALA A 51 10.68 -10.12 -4.88
CA ALA A 51 10.98 -11.18 -5.81
C ALA A 51 10.04 -11.00 -7.01
N GLY A 52 10.59 -10.83 -8.20
CA GLY A 52 9.79 -10.73 -9.40
C GLY A 52 10.20 -11.74 -10.46
N ARG A 53 9.57 -11.61 -11.62
CA ARG A 53 9.76 -12.48 -12.78
C ARG A 53 10.23 -11.65 -13.97
N ASP A 54 10.89 -12.31 -14.90
CA ASP A 54 11.14 -11.73 -16.22
C ASP A 54 9.83 -11.72 -17.03
N LEU A 55 9.20 -10.55 -17.08
CA LEU A 55 7.95 -10.34 -17.80
C LEU A 55 8.16 -10.17 -19.31
N SER A 56 9.40 -10.03 -19.79
CA SER A 56 9.69 -9.94 -21.22
C SER A 56 9.67 -11.30 -21.92
N ALA A 57 9.86 -12.38 -21.15
CA ALA A 57 9.75 -13.75 -21.62
C ALA A 57 8.32 -14.28 -21.47
N THR A 58 7.92 -15.23 -22.30
CA THR A 58 6.63 -15.94 -22.13
C THR A 58 6.54 -16.60 -20.75
N TYR A 59 5.36 -16.52 -20.13
CA TYR A 59 5.02 -17.16 -18.85
C TYR A 59 5.43 -18.66 -18.83
N PRO A 60 6.05 -19.16 -17.74
CA PRO A 60 6.23 -18.51 -16.42
C PRO A 60 7.49 -17.66 -16.26
N GLY A 61 8.28 -17.47 -17.33
CA GLY A 61 9.59 -16.79 -17.25
C GLY A 61 10.54 -17.38 -16.20
N SER A 62 11.61 -16.66 -15.89
CA SER A 62 12.50 -16.96 -14.77
C SER A 62 12.37 -15.94 -13.65
N GLU A 63 12.85 -16.27 -12.45
CA GLU A 63 13.07 -15.24 -11.41
C GLU A 63 14.01 -14.16 -11.92
N GLN A 64 13.75 -12.93 -11.52
CA GLN A 64 14.58 -11.80 -11.89
C GLN A 64 14.71 -10.85 -10.70
N ASP A 65 15.94 -10.44 -10.42
CA ASP A 65 16.24 -9.42 -9.41
C ASP A 65 15.97 -8.00 -9.95
N GLY A 66 15.90 -7.03 -9.04
CA GLY A 66 15.77 -5.61 -9.39
C GLY A 66 14.33 -5.09 -9.37
N TRP A 67 13.37 -5.90 -8.93
CA TRP A 67 12.03 -5.43 -8.63
C TRP A 67 11.99 -4.71 -7.27
N SER A 68 11.27 -3.61 -7.21
CA SER A 68 11.15 -2.79 -6.00
C SER A 68 9.72 -2.27 -5.84
N LEU A 69 9.21 -2.37 -4.62
CA LEU A 69 8.02 -1.63 -4.20
C LEU A 69 8.45 -0.43 -3.39
N SER A 70 7.92 0.75 -3.70
CA SER A 70 8.23 1.98 -2.99
C SER A 70 6.95 2.65 -2.53
N PHE A 71 6.98 3.24 -1.34
CA PHE A 71 5.90 4.05 -0.79
C PHE A 71 6.43 5.44 -0.50
N ALA A 72 5.82 6.45 -1.09
CA ALA A 72 6.11 7.86 -0.85
C ALA A 72 4.90 8.53 -0.17
N ILE A 73 5.15 9.37 0.83
CA ILE A 73 4.16 10.26 1.43
C ILE A 73 4.66 11.68 1.36
N LYS A 74 3.79 12.60 0.94
CA LYS A 74 4.05 14.02 0.81
C LYS A 74 2.99 14.82 1.57
N ASP A 75 3.42 15.83 2.31
CA ASP A 75 2.52 16.77 2.97
C ASP A 75 2.16 17.92 2.03
N GLY A 76 1.13 18.68 2.39
CA GLY A 76 0.91 19.96 1.75
C GLY A 76 0.24 19.86 0.38
N VAL A 77 -0.29 18.68 0.02
CA VAL A 77 -0.94 18.44 -1.26
C VAL A 77 -2.30 19.13 -1.25
N ALA A 78 -2.48 20.11 -2.13
CA ALA A 78 -3.71 20.88 -2.21
C ALA A 78 -4.80 20.09 -2.97
N GLY A 79 -5.88 19.76 -2.28
CA GLY A 79 -7.10 19.25 -2.89
C GLY A 79 -7.90 20.32 -3.63
N SER A 80 -9.04 19.92 -4.20
CA SER A 80 -9.96 20.82 -4.91
C SER A 80 -10.56 21.95 -4.05
N GLY A 81 -10.38 21.90 -2.73
CA GLY A 81 -10.92 22.84 -1.74
C GLY A 81 -9.90 23.59 -0.89
N GLU A 82 -8.68 23.83 -1.38
CA GLU A 82 -7.57 24.57 -0.72
C GLU A 82 -6.99 23.95 0.57
N THR A 83 -7.69 23.02 1.21
CA THR A 83 -7.14 22.27 2.35
C THR A 83 -5.95 21.43 1.87
N LYS A 84 -4.81 21.68 2.49
CA LYS A 84 -3.60 20.90 2.30
C LYS A 84 -3.67 19.66 3.19
N THR A 85 -3.52 18.49 2.60
CA THR A 85 -3.55 17.20 3.29
C THR A 85 -2.35 16.36 2.89
N PRO A 86 -1.93 15.41 3.74
CA PRO A 86 -0.96 14.42 3.31
C PRO A 86 -1.53 13.53 2.21
N ALA A 87 -0.69 13.15 1.27
CA ALA A 87 -1.01 12.20 0.22
C ALA A 87 0.10 11.17 0.07
N GLY A 88 -0.27 9.94 -0.27
CA GLY A 88 0.62 8.80 -0.38
C GLY A 88 0.48 8.09 -1.71
N ALA A 89 1.58 7.53 -2.21
CA ALA A 89 1.61 6.79 -3.46
C ALA A 89 2.50 5.54 -3.36
N ILE A 90 1.99 4.38 -3.79
CA ILE A 90 2.79 3.15 -3.93
C ILE A 90 3.06 2.88 -5.41
N SER A 91 4.32 2.59 -5.68
CA SER A 91 4.89 2.34 -7.01
C SER A 91 5.54 0.98 -7.06
N LEU A 92 5.46 0.31 -8.21
CA LEU A 92 6.20 -0.90 -8.52
C LEU A 92 7.17 -0.57 -9.66
N SER A 93 8.45 -0.80 -9.46
CA SER A 93 9.47 -0.66 -10.50
C SER A 93 10.18 -1.99 -10.73
N GLY A 94 10.67 -2.19 -11.95
CA GLY A 94 11.32 -3.42 -12.36
C GLY A 94 12.37 -3.20 -13.44
N PRO A 95 13.19 -4.22 -13.72
CA PRO A 95 14.33 -4.14 -14.63
C PRO A 95 13.94 -4.12 -16.13
N SER A 96 12.73 -4.55 -16.48
CA SER A 96 12.25 -4.62 -17.86
C SER A 96 11.14 -3.63 -18.12
N SER A 97 11.21 -2.92 -19.26
CA SER A 97 10.11 -2.17 -19.85
C SER A 97 9.23 -3.03 -20.75
N ASP A 98 9.66 -4.24 -21.07
CA ASP A 98 8.96 -5.15 -22.00
C ASP A 98 8.09 -6.14 -21.22
N PHE A 99 6.87 -6.36 -21.69
CA PHE A 99 5.85 -7.17 -21.05
C PHE A 99 5.15 -8.06 -22.10
N ASP A 100 5.41 -9.36 -22.05
CA ASP A 100 4.82 -10.37 -22.93
C ASP A 100 3.33 -10.56 -22.60
N ASP A 101 2.50 -10.78 -23.63
CA ASP A 101 1.04 -10.85 -23.53
C ASP A 101 0.53 -12.06 -22.73
N SER A 102 1.39 -13.04 -22.47
CA SER A 102 1.08 -14.17 -21.62
C SER A 102 1.06 -13.82 -20.13
N TRP A 103 1.58 -12.66 -19.72
CA TRP A 103 1.60 -12.25 -18.31
C TRP A 103 0.35 -11.49 -17.87
N HIS A 104 0.04 -11.65 -16.60
CA HIS A 104 -0.98 -10.88 -15.89
C HIS A 104 -0.58 -10.72 -14.42
N LEU A 105 -0.62 -9.49 -13.94
CA LEU A 105 -0.23 -9.14 -12.59
C LEU A 105 -1.40 -8.49 -11.85
N CYS A 106 -1.72 -9.01 -10.67
CA CYS A 106 -2.68 -8.40 -9.75
C CYS A 106 -1.95 -7.83 -8.54
N LEU A 107 -2.21 -6.56 -8.21
CA LEU A 107 -1.68 -5.91 -7.01
C LEU A 107 -2.84 -5.53 -6.09
N HIS A 108 -2.74 -5.92 -4.83
CA HIS A 108 -3.70 -5.58 -3.78
C HIS A 108 -2.98 -4.87 -2.64
N VAL A 109 -3.56 -3.79 -2.11
CA VAL A 109 -2.97 -3.02 -1.01
C VAL A 109 -3.91 -3.04 0.19
N PHE A 110 -3.37 -3.35 1.36
CA PHE A 110 -4.12 -3.48 2.61
C PHE A 110 -3.52 -2.56 3.69
N PRO A 111 -4.29 -1.62 4.26
CA PRO A 111 -3.84 -0.85 5.42
C PRO A 111 -3.76 -1.74 6.66
N VAL A 112 -2.56 -1.84 7.22
CA VAL A 112 -2.29 -2.59 8.44
C VAL A 112 -2.66 -1.71 9.64
N ARG A 113 -3.32 -2.29 10.64
CA ARG A 113 -3.69 -1.59 11.88
C ARG A 113 -2.43 -1.22 12.66
N PRO A 114 -2.23 0.06 13.03
CA PRO A 114 -1.10 0.46 13.87
C PRO A 114 -1.05 -0.26 15.22
N ALA A 115 -2.21 -0.60 15.81
CA ALA A 115 -2.28 -1.31 17.09
C ALA A 115 -1.83 -2.78 17.02
N SER A 116 -2.03 -3.43 15.88
CA SER A 116 -1.65 -4.83 15.64
C SER A 116 -0.15 -4.99 15.44
N ALA A 117 0.51 -3.86 15.18
CA ALA A 117 1.94 -3.78 15.10
C ALA A 117 2.68 -3.83 16.42
N GLY A 118 2.03 -3.96 17.59
CA GLY A 118 2.68 -4.35 18.86
C GLY A 118 4.00 -3.66 19.24
N GLY A 119 4.25 -2.40 18.82
CA GLY A 119 5.57 -1.75 18.98
C GLY A 119 6.72 -2.39 18.18
N ALA A 120 6.40 -3.30 17.26
CA ALA A 120 7.27 -4.22 16.54
C ALA A 120 7.66 -3.78 15.12
N TRP A 121 7.18 -2.64 14.60
CA TRP A 121 7.93 -1.97 13.53
C TRP A 121 9.18 -1.36 14.15
N SER A 122 10.17 -2.21 14.40
CA SER A 122 11.52 -1.77 14.71
C SER A 122 12.01 -0.81 13.61
N THR A 123 13.09 -0.09 13.90
CA THR A 123 13.86 0.61 12.86
C THR A 123 14.44 -0.34 11.82
N ASP A 124 14.38 -1.66 12.07
CA ASP A 124 14.97 -2.72 11.28
C ASP A 124 13.84 -3.51 10.59
N PHE A 125 12.97 -2.80 9.89
CA PHE A 125 11.87 -3.37 9.14
C PHE A 125 12.40 -4.00 7.83
N ASP A 126 12.10 -5.29 7.60
CA ASP A 126 12.69 -6.11 6.53
C ASP A 126 11.74 -6.39 5.35
N GLY A 127 10.58 -5.74 5.30
CA GLY A 127 9.60 -5.92 4.23
C GLY A 127 8.69 -7.15 4.39
N THR A 128 8.89 -8.04 5.37
CA THR A 128 8.22 -9.37 5.41
C THR A 128 6.82 -9.41 6.02
N CYS A 129 6.29 -8.27 6.51
CA CYS A 129 5.08 -8.17 7.35
C CYS A 129 5.12 -8.96 8.68
N SER A 130 6.19 -9.71 8.94
CA SER A 130 6.34 -10.56 10.12
C SER A 130 6.28 -9.72 11.40
N GLY A 131 5.56 -10.20 12.41
CA GLY A 131 5.36 -9.49 13.68
C GLY A 131 4.36 -8.33 13.65
N SER A 132 3.88 -7.93 12.46
CA SER A 132 2.88 -6.86 12.30
C SER A 132 1.54 -7.37 11.77
N VAL A 133 1.58 -8.43 10.98
CA VAL A 133 0.42 -9.18 10.52
C VAL A 133 0.63 -10.63 10.93
N ALA A 134 -0.39 -11.27 11.48
CA ALA A 134 -0.30 -12.69 11.80
C ALA A 134 0.02 -13.54 10.59
N THR A 135 0.76 -14.62 10.85
CA THR A 135 0.96 -15.71 9.90
C THR A 135 -0.38 -16.25 9.38
N GLU A 136 -1.38 -16.47 10.24
CA GLU A 136 -2.70 -16.95 9.79
C GLU A 136 -3.41 -15.99 8.85
N CYS A 137 -3.22 -14.67 9.02
CA CYS A 137 -3.76 -13.70 8.08
C CYS A 137 -2.96 -13.68 6.77
N LEU A 138 -1.63 -13.72 6.83
CA LEU A 138 -0.78 -13.75 5.63
C LEU A 138 -1.08 -14.98 4.76
N ASP A 139 -1.32 -16.13 5.38
CA ASP A 139 -1.71 -17.36 4.66
C ASP A 139 -3.09 -17.22 4.02
N ASP A 140 -4.06 -16.65 4.74
CA ASP A 140 -5.39 -16.38 4.19
C ASP A 140 -5.35 -15.36 3.05
N LEU A 141 -4.50 -14.32 3.12
CA LEU A 141 -4.30 -13.37 2.03
C LEU A 141 -3.77 -14.08 0.78
N LYS A 142 -2.74 -14.93 0.91
CA LYS A 142 -2.22 -15.73 -0.21
C LYS A 142 -3.28 -16.64 -0.81
N LYS A 143 -4.04 -17.34 0.05
CA LYS A 143 -5.06 -18.28 -0.41
C LYS A 143 -6.22 -17.59 -1.14
N ASN A 144 -6.64 -16.43 -0.62
CA ASN A 144 -7.66 -15.62 -1.27
C ASN A 144 -7.15 -15.00 -2.58
N ALA A 145 -5.92 -14.50 -2.61
CA ALA A 145 -5.29 -13.99 -3.82
C ALA A 145 -5.24 -15.05 -4.92
N LEU A 146 -4.81 -16.28 -4.58
CA LEU A 146 -4.82 -17.42 -5.50
C LEU A 146 -6.23 -17.73 -6.02
N SER A 147 -7.22 -17.82 -5.12
CA SER A 147 -8.59 -18.21 -5.47
C SER A 147 -9.34 -17.15 -6.28
N ASN A 148 -8.90 -15.89 -6.21
CA ASN A 148 -9.50 -14.75 -6.90
C ASN A 148 -8.66 -14.23 -8.07
N PHE A 149 -7.52 -14.89 -8.35
CA PHE A 149 -6.69 -14.58 -9.50
C PHE A 149 -7.43 -14.94 -10.81
N GLY A 150 -7.27 -14.07 -11.79
CA GLY A 150 -7.93 -14.16 -13.09
C GLY A 150 -7.92 -12.80 -13.77
N LYS A 151 -8.43 -12.72 -15.00
CA LYS A 151 -8.29 -11.56 -15.91
C LYS A 151 -8.65 -10.18 -15.33
N ASP A 152 -9.53 -10.12 -14.33
CA ASP A 152 -10.04 -8.85 -13.79
C ASP A 152 -9.57 -8.55 -12.36
N CYS A 153 -8.58 -9.29 -11.82
CA CYS A 153 -8.07 -9.15 -10.45
C CYS A 153 -9.17 -8.92 -9.40
N LYS A 154 -9.93 -9.98 -9.05
CA LYS A 154 -11.11 -9.80 -8.21
C LYS A 154 -10.72 -9.39 -6.79
N THR A 155 -11.45 -8.41 -6.27
CA THR A 155 -11.38 -7.98 -4.87
C THR A 155 -12.07 -9.02 -3.98
N TRP A 156 -11.58 -9.26 -2.77
CA TRP A 156 -12.21 -10.15 -1.79
C TRP A 156 -12.45 -9.47 -0.44
N SER A 157 -13.32 -10.07 0.37
CA SER A 157 -13.48 -9.67 1.77
C SER A 157 -12.41 -10.34 2.63
N LEU A 158 -11.87 -9.60 3.60
CA LEU A 158 -10.93 -10.16 4.57
C LEU A 158 -11.59 -11.28 5.39
N THR A 159 -10.83 -12.32 5.67
CA THR A 159 -11.22 -13.39 6.59
C THR A 159 -11.10 -12.91 8.03
N ALA A 160 -11.76 -13.61 8.96
CA ALA A 160 -11.76 -13.24 10.39
C ALA A 160 -10.34 -13.20 11.00
N SER A 161 -9.42 -14.03 10.50
CA SER A 161 -8.00 -14.05 10.92
C SER A 161 -7.30 -12.71 10.63
N CYS A 162 -7.69 -12.01 9.55
CA CYS A 162 -7.11 -10.74 9.15
C CYS A 162 -7.75 -9.52 9.81
N LEU A 163 -8.98 -9.62 10.32
CA LEU A 163 -9.69 -8.47 10.91
C LEU A 163 -9.00 -7.92 12.16
N ARG A 164 -8.17 -8.72 12.83
CA ARG A 164 -7.34 -8.27 13.95
C ARG A 164 -6.23 -7.34 13.48
N ASP A 165 -5.64 -7.59 12.31
CA ASP A 165 -4.37 -6.98 11.90
C ASP A 165 -4.51 -5.98 10.75
N ILE A 166 -5.55 -6.11 9.94
CA ILE A 166 -5.83 -5.27 8.78
C ILE A 166 -7.10 -4.47 9.04
N GLN A 167 -7.11 -3.21 8.62
CA GLN A 167 -8.31 -2.39 8.73
C GLN A 167 -9.34 -2.88 7.71
N ASP A 168 -10.42 -3.49 8.20
CA ASP A 168 -11.60 -3.80 7.38
C ASP A 168 -12.48 -2.56 7.31
N ASN A 169 -12.16 -1.71 6.35
CA ASN A 169 -13.22 -0.98 5.67
C ASN A 169 -13.40 -1.71 4.33
N ARG A 170 -14.63 -2.01 3.93
CA ARG A 170 -14.94 -2.78 2.73
C ARG A 170 -14.56 -2.06 1.41
N LEU A 171 -13.81 -0.97 1.51
CA LEU A 171 -13.26 -0.17 0.42
C LEU A 171 -11.75 -0.42 0.22
N ASN A 172 -11.11 -1.25 1.07
CA ASN A 172 -9.67 -1.47 1.09
C ASN A 172 -9.15 -2.63 0.24
N THR A 173 -9.99 -3.48 -0.35
CA THR A 173 -9.49 -4.42 -1.36
C THR A 173 -9.63 -3.79 -2.72
N ALA A 174 -8.72 -2.90 -3.02
CA ALA A 174 -8.57 -2.41 -4.37
C ALA A 174 -7.52 -3.26 -5.07
N ALA A 175 -7.80 -3.63 -6.31
CA ALA A 175 -6.98 -4.48 -7.12
C ALA A 175 -6.70 -3.76 -8.43
N VAL A 176 -5.47 -3.78 -8.88
CA VAL A 176 -5.14 -3.35 -10.24
C VAL A 176 -4.70 -4.54 -11.07
N SER A 177 -5.17 -4.56 -12.31
CA SER A 177 -4.79 -5.53 -13.34
C SER A 177 -3.75 -4.91 -14.26
N VAL A 178 -2.56 -5.50 -14.27
CA VAL A 178 -1.45 -5.13 -15.14
C VAL A 178 -1.25 -6.21 -16.20
N THR A 179 -1.19 -5.78 -17.45
CA THR A 179 -1.14 -6.59 -18.68
C THR A 179 -0.16 -5.96 -19.66
N ALA A 180 0.19 -6.68 -20.73
CA ALA A 180 1.01 -6.13 -21.80
C ALA A 180 0.45 -4.82 -22.38
N ASP A 181 -0.87 -4.64 -22.41
CA ASP A 181 -1.50 -3.44 -22.99
C ASP A 181 -1.38 -2.18 -22.11
N ASN A 182 -1.15 -2.33 -20.80
CA ASN A 182 -1.20 -1.20 -19.85
C ASN A 182 -0.05 -1.15 -18.84
N HIS A 183 0.95 -2.04 -18.94
CA HIS A 183 2.04 -2.13 -17.97
C HIS A 183 2.81 -0.83 -17.75
N GLN A 184 2.97 -0.01 -18.80
CA GLN A 184 3.65 1.29 -18.72
C GLN A 184 2.96 2.28 -17.78
N ASP A 185 1.66 2.12 -17.51
CA ASP A 185 0.91 3.01 -16.61
C ASP A 185 1.10 2.66 -15.13
N PHE A 186 1.65 1.47 -14.83
CA PHE A 186 1.72 0.91 -13.47
C PHE A 186 3.12 0.50 -13.03
N ILE A 187 4.00 0.19 -13.98
CA ILE A 187 5.38 -0.23 -13.74
C ILE A 187 6.31 0.89 -14.18
N GLY A 188 7.07 1.44 -13.24
CA GLY A 188 7.97 2.55 -13.51
C GLY A 188 8.32 3.34 -12.26
N ASN A 189 9.35 4.17 -12.37
CA ASN A 189 9.83 4.99 -11.25
C ASN A 189 8.92 6.20 -10.94
N GLU A 190 8.10 6.61 -11.91
CA GLU A 190 7.22 7.80 -11.81
C GLU A 190 5.73 7.42 -11.84
N THR A 191 5.42 6.13 -11.97
CA THR A 191 4.05 5.64 -11.99
C THR A 191 3.66 5.08 -10.64
N SER A 192 2.40 5.25 -10.27
CA SER A 192 1.85 4.71 -9.02
C SER A 192 0.57 3.97 -9.32
N PHE A 193 0.48 2.75 -8.79
CA PHE A 193 -0.74 1.94 -8.89
C PHE A 193 -1.68 2.17 -7.70
N TYR A 194 -1.17 2.74 -6.60
CA TYR A 194 -1.94 3.09 -5.41
C TYR A 194 -1.72 4.55 -5.05
N ARG A 195 -2.80 5.24 -4.70
CA ARG A 195 -2.84 6.66 -4.37
C ARG A 195 -3.84 6.88 -3.24
N GLU A 196 -3.41 7.57 -2.20
CA GLU A 196 -4.22 7.83 -1.00
C GLU A 196 -4.13 9.30 -0.60
N VAL A 197 -5.26 9.90 -0.22
CA VAL A 197 -5.31 11.17 0.50
C VAL A 197 -5.70 10.87 1.94
N PHE A 198 -4.84 11.28 2.87
CA PHE A 198 -5.04 11.01 4.29
C PHE A 198 -5.89 12.09 4.95
N ALA A 199 -6.74 11.68 5.90
CA ALA A 199 -7.52 12.61 6.71
C ALA A 199 -6.74 13.19 7.90
N ASP A 200 -5.66 12.52 8.30
CA ASP A 200 -4.87 12.82 9.48
C ASP A 200 -3.54 13.53 9.15
N GLU A 201 -2.78 13.90 10.17
CA GLU A 201 -1.45 14.51 10.02
C GLU A 201 -0.44 13.56 9.35
N ILE A 202 0.55 14.13 8.68
CA ILE A 202 1.54 13.36 7.91
C ILE A 202 2.28 12.32 8.77
N LEU A 203 2.59 12.62 10.03
CA LEU A 203 3.26 11.67 10.91
C LEU A 203 2.41 10.44 11.18
N THR A 204 1.09 10.58 11.30
CA THR A 204 0.18 9.44 11.42
C THR A 204 0.25 8.61 10.15
N ALA A 205 0.08 9.24 8.98
CA ALA A 205 0.13 8.58 7.68
C ALA A 205 1.46 7.83 7.45
N ALA A 206 2.59 8.44 7.80
CA ALA A 206 3.93 7.86 7.70
C ALA A 206 4.15 6.64 8.59
N LEU A 207 3.44 6.58 9.72
CA LEU A 207 3.51 5.47 10.66
C LEU A 207 2.48 4.37 10.37
N GLU A 208 1.59 4.56 9.39
CA GLU A 208 0.64 3.54 8.99
C GLU A 208 1.22 2.60 7.93
N PRO A 209 1.38 1.30 8.24
CA PRO A 209 1.93 0.37 7.28
C PRO A 209 0.92 -0.06 6.23
N ARG A 210 1.43 -0.53 5.10
CA ARG A 210 0.65 -1.11 4.00
C ARG A 210 1.20 -2.49 3.66
N ALA A 211 0.34 -3.51 3.61
CA ALA A 211 0.68 -4.82 3.07
C ALA A 211 0.25 -4.87 1.61
N VAL A 212 1.20 -5.14 0.71
CA VAL A 212 1.01 -5.27 -0.72
C VAL A 212 1.09 -6.75 -1.09
N VAL A 213 0.01 -7.28 -1.66
CA VAL A 213 -0.03 -8.64 -2.21
C VAL A 213 0.11 -8.55 -3.72
N SER A 214 1.20 -9.10 -4.26
CA SER A 214 1.44 -9.20 -5.70
C SER A 214 1.21 -10.63 -6.17
N VAL A 215 0.43 -10.79 -7.24
CA VAL A 215 0.13 -12.07 -7.87
C VAL A 215 0.60 -12.03 -9.31
N TRP A 216 1.64 -12.79 -9.62
CA TRP A 216 2.26 -12.90 -10.94
C TRP A 216 1.78 -14.19 -11.59
N GLY A 217 1.00 -14.09 -12.64
CA GLY A 217 0.41 -15.26 -13.29
C GLY A 217 0.22 -15.07 -14.78
N ARG A 218 -0.48 -16.01 -15.39
CA ARG A 218 -0.80 -15.97 -16.80
C ARG A 218 -2.07 -15.17 -17.08
N SER A 219 -2.14 -14.54 -18.26
CA SER A 219 -3.31 -13.80 -18.78
C SER A 219 -4.49 -14.69 -19.20
N ALA A 220 -4.27 -16.01 -19.31
CA ALA A 220 -5.26 -17.03 -19.63
C ALA A 220 -5.03 -18.28 -18.77
N ASP A 221 -6.01 -19.19 -18.72
CA ASP A 221 -5.90 -20.43 -17.96
C ASP A 221 -4.66 -21.24 -18.37
N SER A 222 -3.67 -21.36 -17.46
CA SER A 222 -2.56 -22.31 -17.53
C SER A 222 -2.73 -23.41 -16.49
N GLY A 223 -2.14 -24.58 -16.77
CA GLY A 223 -1.96 -25.63 -15.76
C GLY A 223 -0.86 -25.32 -14.72
N GLU A 224 -0.27 -24.13 -14.75
CA GLU A 224 0.74 -23.67 -13.79
C GLU A 224 0.16 -22.60 -12.87
N ASP A 225 0.44 -22.74 -11.57
CA ASP A 225 -0.05 -21.85 -10.53
C ASP A 225 0.65 -20.49 -10.57
N PRO A 226 -0.06 -19.38 -10.30
CA PRO A 226 0.55 -18.06 -10.19
C PRO A 226 1.49 -17.99 -8.97
N THR A 227 2.50 -17.12 -9.07
CA THR A 227 3.40 -16.80 -7.96
C THR A 227 2.81 -15.68 -7.12
N ILE A 228 2.77 -15.83 -5.80
CA ILE A 228 2.21 -14.84 -4.88
C ILE A 228 3.28 -14.37 -3.91
N GLN A 229 3.43 -13.06 -3.76
CA GLN A 229 4.28 -12.43 -2.76
C GLN A 229 3.48 -11.44 -1.92
N ILE A 230 3.82 -11.35 -0.63
CA ILE A 230 3.34 -10.30 0.26
C ILE A 230 4.55 -9.52 0.74
N THR A 231 4.48 -8.21 0.57
CA THR A 231 5.51 -7.26 1.02
C THR A 231 4.83 -6.17 1.83
N CYS A 232 5.40 -5.81 2.96
CA CYS A 232 4.93 -4.67 3.73
C CYS A 232 5.78 -3.43 3.46
N LEU A 233 5.17 -2.26 3.54
CA LEU A 233 5.79 -0.95 3.37
C LEU A 233 5.42 -0.07 4.57
N LYS A 234 6.37 0.71 5.06
CA LYS A 234 6.17 1.70 6.12
C LYS A 234 7.06 2.92 5.85
N PRO A 235 6.54 4.02 5.31
CA PRO A 235 7.34 5.16 4.87
C PRO A 235 7.76 6.00 6.07
N ASP A 236 8.76 5.52 6.83
CA ASP A 236 9.30 6.19 8.01
C ASP A 236 10.68 6.83 7.77
N THR A 237 11.23 6.69 6.57
CA THR A 237 12.50 7.31 6.18
C THR A 237 12.25 8.72 5.62
N VAL A 238 12.82 9.73 6.26
CA VAL A 238 12.76 11.12 5.78
C VAL A 238 13.46 11.23 4.43
N ALA A 239 12.76 11.74 3.43
CA ALA A 239 13.29 11.90 2.08
C ALA A 239 14.40 12.96 2.02
N SER A 240 15.37 12.73 1.14
CA SER A 240 16.46 13.68 0.92
C SER A 240 15.91 15.02 0.39
N GLY A 241 16.25 16.12 1.07
CA GLY A 241 15.80 17.46 0.69
C GLY A 241 14.39 17.85 1.17
N SER A 242 13.72 16.99 1.96
CA SER A 242 12.44 17.32 2.61
C SER A 242 12.62 18.46 3.64
N THR A 243 11.65 19.36 3.70
CA THR A 243 11.60 20.49 4.65
C THR A 243 10.68 20.24 5.85
N ASP A 244 10.34 18.98 6.15
CA ASP A 244 9.38 18.61 7.21
C ASP A 244 9.67 19.28 8.57
N PRO A 245 8.67 19.84 9.29
CA PRO A 245 8.83 20.32 10.65
C PRO A 245 8.80 19.14 11.62
N GLY A 246 9.76 18.22 11.54
CA GLY A 246 9.62 16.94 12.24
C GLY A 246 10.83 16.02 12.26
N ALA A 247 12.04 16.52 12.02
CA ALA A 247 13.25 15.83 12.46
C ALA A 247 14.04 16.79 13.35
N PRO A 248 13.91 16.75 14.70
CA PRO A 248 15.05 17.18 15.50
C PRO A 248 16.23 16.34 15.00
N GLU A 249 17.35 17.00 14.68
CA GLU A 249 18.61 16.36 14.33
C GLU A 249 18.85 15.15 15.27
N GLY A 250 18.55 13.94 14.80
CA GLY A 250 18.45 12.76 15.67
C GLY A 250 17.21 11.86 15.49
N ALA A 251 16.58 11.76 14.31
CA ALA A 251 15.43 10.86 14.08
C ALA A 251 15.75 9.35 14.27
N ALA A 252 17.01 8.92 14.21
CA ALA A 252 17.42 7.58 14.66
C ALA A 252 17.37 7.40 16.19
N SER A 253 17.25 8.50 16.95
CA SER A 253 17.20 8.55 18.42
C SER A 253 15.82 8.97 18.97
N GLY A 254 14.98 9.63 18.16
CA GLY A 254 13.66 10.15 18.56
C GLY A 254 12.57 9.09 18.75
N LEU A 255 12.61 7.98 18.00
CA LEU A 255 11.70 6.85 18.21
C LEU A 255 11.91 6.17 19.59
N LYS A 256 13.11 6.29 20.20
CA LYS A 256 13.35 5.85 21.58
C LYS A 256 12.69 6.76 22.63
N ALA A 257 12.40 8.01 22.28
CA ALA A 257 11.76 8.96 23.20
C ALA A 257 10.24 8.74 23.29
N LEU A 258 9.57 8.37 22.20
CA LEU A 258 8.13 8.07 22.25
C LEU A 258 7.84 6.70 22.90
N ALA A 259 8.70 5.70 22.67
CA ALA A 259 8.61 4.41 23.36
C ALA A 259 8.83 4.53 24.89
N SER A 260 9.62 5.51 25.35
CA SER A 260 9.89 5.70 26.78
C SER A 260 8.73 6.38 27.54
N TRP A 261 7.85 7.13 26.88
CA TRP A 261 6.66 7.71 27.52
C TRP A 261 5.53 6.69 27.75
N ALA A 262 5.38 5.70 26.85
CA ALA A 262 4.44 4.60 27.04
C ALA A 262 4.84 3.66 28.20
N VAL A 263 6.14 3.49 28.45
CA VAL A 263 6.65 2.70 29.58
C VAL A 263 6.48 3.45 30.92
N LEU A 264 6.60 4.78 30.92
CA LEU A 264 6.42 5.59 32.13
C LEU A 264 4.97 5.64 32.63
N THR A 265 3.97 5.57 31.75
CA THR A 265 2.55 5.51 32.16
C THR A 265 2.14 4.13 32.68
N ALA A 266 2.72 3.05 32.16
CA ALA A 266 2.50 1.71 32.70
C ALA A 266 3.13 1.51 34.10
N ALA A 267 4.26 2.17 34.38
CA ALA A 267 4.92 2.10 35.69
C ALA A 267 4.18 2.87 36.81
N VAL A 268 3.50 3.98 36.50
CA VAL A 268 2.72 4.74 37.50
C VAL A 268 1.41 4.03 37.86
N ALA A 269 0.81 3.27 36.94
CA ALA A 269 -0.39 2.48 37.23
C ALA A 269 -0.14 1.30 38.18
N PHE A 270 1.08 0.76 38.25
CA PHE A 270 1.44 -0.35 39.13
C PHE A 270 1.88 0.07 40.55
N GLN A 271 2.02 1.37 40.82
CA GLN A 271 2.32 1.89 42.17
C GLN A 271 1.08 2.32 42.96
N LEU A 272 -0.12 2.15 42.40
CA LEU A 272 -1.41 2.52 43.00
C LEU A 272 -2.38 1.34 43.19
N LEU A 273 -1.88 0.10 43.14
CA LEU A 273 -2.60 -1.12 43.55
C LEU A 273 -1.94 -1.76 44.77
#